data_AF-A0A7C3LLY1-F1
#
_entry.id   AF-A0A7C3LLY1-F1
#
_cell.length_a   1.000
_cell.length_b   1.000
_cell.length_c   1.000
_cell.angle_alpha   90.00
_cell.angle_beta   90.00
_cell.angle_gamma   90.00
#
_symmetry.space_group_name_H-M   'P 1'
#
loop_
_entity.id
_entity.type
_entity.pdbx_description
1 polymer ?
#
loop_
_entity_poly.entity_id
_entity_poly.type
_entity_poly.pdbx_seq_one_letter_code
_entity_poly.pdbx_strand_id
1 'polypeptide(L)' 'LSIDDFVITFFTAGPDAKTLPLVIYTMVKITVTPEVNAVSTLLMLLTLALILAASRLAPGSLRAR' A
#
# COMPACT_ATOMS: atom_id res chain seq x y z
N LEU A 1 18.19 5.69 20.73
CA LEU A 1 18.04 6.99 20.07
C LEU A 1 16.79 7.65 20.64
N SER A 2 16.93 8.74 21.39
CA SER A 2 15.82 9.43 22.08
C SER A 2 15.13 10.44 21.15
N ILE A 3 13.90 10.84 21.48
CA ILE A 3 13.15 11.89 20.75
C ILE A 3 13.90 13.23 20.71
N ASP A 4 14.65 13.55 21.77
CA ASP A 4 15.43 14.79 21.87
C ASP A 4 16.52 14.89 20.79
N ASP A 5 17.23 13.79 20.54
CA ASP A 5 18.28 13.71 19.53
C ASP A 5 17.71 13.79 18.09
N PHE A 6 16.48 13.31 17.90
CA PHE A 6 15.72 13.46 16.64
C PHE A 6 15.33 14.91 16.36
N VAL A 7 14.88 15.65 17.36
CA VAL A 7 14.42 17.04 17.20
C VAL A 7 15.58 17.97 16.85
N ILE A 8 16.73 17.85 17.53
CA ILE A 8 17.92 18.69 17.26
C ILE A 8 18.45 18.42 15.85
N THR A 9 18.53 17.15 15.44
CA THR A 9 18.99 16.80 14.09
C THR A 9 17.99 17.20 13.00
N PHE A 10 16.68 17.19 13.25
CA PHE A 10 15.66 17.62 12.28
C PHE A 10 15.76 19.12 11.95
N PHE A 11 16.06 19.97 12.93
CA PHE A 11 16.16 21.42 12.74
C PHE A 11 17.56 21.92 12.39
N THR A 12 18.62 21.13 12.64
CA THR A 12 20.02 21.49 12.33
C THR A 12 20.55 20.81 11.06
N ALA A 13 19.88 19.75 10.58
CA ALA A 13 20.16 19.16 9.27
C ALA A 13 19.72 20.14 8.17
N GLY A 14 20.68 20.73 7.47
CA GLY A 14 20.41 21.56 6.29
C GLY A 14 19.58 20.79 5.25
N PRO A 15 18.87 21.49 4.34
CA PRO A 15 17.86 20.93 3.44
C PRO A 15 18.30 19.75 2.55
N ASP A 16 19.61 19.48 2.44
CA ASP A 16 20.20 18.36 1.69
C ASP A 16 20.66 17.17 2.55
N ALA A 17 20.56 17.24 3.88
CA ALA A 17 21.04 16.20 4.78
C ALA A 17 19.97 15.13 5.02
N LYS A 18 20.09 14.01 4.26
CA LYS A 18 19.37 12.76 4.52
C LYS A 18 19.89 12.10 5.79
N THR A 19 19.49 12.60 6.96
CA THR A 19 19.87 11.99 8.24
C THR A 19 19.13 10.66 8.43
N LEU A 20 19.78 9.69 9.08
CA LEU A 20 19.21 8.37 9.38
C LEU A 20 17.77 8.44 9.92
N PRO A 21 17.43 9.36 10.85
CA PRO A 21 16.07 9.43 11.37
C PRO A 21 15.04 9.97 10.36
N LEU A 22 15.42 10.91 9.50
CA LEU A 22 14.56 11.45 8.44
C LEU A 22 14.21 10.35 7.42
N VAL A 23 15.21 9.55 7.02
CA VAL A 23 15.01 8.43 6.09
C VAL A 23 14.06 7.39 6.69
N ILE A 24 14.26 7.00 7.95
CA ILE A 24 13.36 6.06 8.65
C ILE A 24 11.92 6.60 8.70
N TYR A 25 11.72 7.87 9.04
CA TYR A 25 10.38 8.49 9.05
C TYR A 25 9.72 8.50 7.67
N THR A 26 10.48 8.84 6.62
CA THR A 26 9.95 8.80 5.24
C THR A 26 9.60 7.39 4.77
N MET A 27 10.41 6.38 5.12
CA MET A 27 10.13 4.97 4.80
C MET A 27 8.87 4.47 5.51
N VAL A 28 8.65 4.84 6.78
CA VAL A 28 7.43 4.51 7.53
C VAL A 28 6.21 5.21 6.93
N LYS A 29 6.33 6.43 6.41
CA LYS A 29 5.21 7.11 5.74
C LYS A 29 4.83 6.46 4.40
N ILE A 30 5.75 5.76 3.74
CA ILE A 30 5.51 4.97 2.52
C ILE A 30 5.28 3.49 2.90
N THR A 31 4.40 3.21 3.87
CA THR A 31 4.11 1.84 4.32
C THR A 31 3.48 0.96 3.22
N VAL A 32 2.98 1.54 2.13
CA VAL A 32 2.53 0.79 0.95
C VAL A 32 3.07 1.43 -0.32
N THR A 33 3.82 0.68 -1.12
CA THR A 33 4.22 1.15 -2.45
C THR A 33 2.98 1.22 -3.35
N PRO A 34 2.85 2.27 -4.19
CA PRO A 34 1.74 2.37 -5.14
C PRO A 34 1.59 1.15 -6.05
N GLU A 35 2.69 0.43 -6.27
CA GLU A 35 2.78 -0.82 -7.03
C GLU A 35 1.92 -1.94 -6.43
N VAL A 36 1.99 -2.15 -5.10
CA VAL A 36 1.21 -3.20 -4.43
C VAL A 36 -0.30 -2.91 -4.52
N ASN A 37 -0.68 -1.63 -4.40
CA ASN A 37 -2.07 -1.21 -4.54
C ASN A 37 -2.58 -1.40 -5.98
N ALA A 38 -1.75 -1.11 -6.98
CA ALA A 38 -2.08 -1.33 -8.40
C ALA A 38 -2.33 -2.82 -8.69
N VAL A 39 -1.42 -3.70 -8.25
CA VAL A 39 -1.55 -5.15 -8.43
C VAL A 39 -2.78 -5.70 -7.70
N SER A 40 -3.04 -5.26 -6.48
CA SER A 40 -4.20 -5.70 -5.69
C SER A 40 -5.52 -5.31 -6.38
N THR A 41 -5.58 -4.11 -6.94
CA THR A 41 -6.77 -3.63 -7.67
C THR A 41 -6.99 -4.44 -8.95
N LEU A 42 -5.93 -4.77 -9.69
CA LEU A 42 -6.01 -5.59 -10.90
C LEU A 42 -6.51 -7.01 -10.59
N LEU A 43 -5.98 -7.63 -9.53
CA LEU A 43 -6.44 -8.95 -9.07
C LEU A 43 -7.90 -8.91 -8.62
N MET A 44 -8.33 -7.87 -7.92
CA MET A 44 -9.73 -7.69 -7.51
C MET A 44 -10.67 -7.53 -8.71
N LEU A 45 -10.27 -6.77 -9.73
CA LEU A 45 -11.06 -6.63 -10.97
C LEU A 45 -11.14 -7.94 -11.74
N LEU A 46 -10.04 -8.69 -11.81
CA LEU A 46 -10.00 -9.99 -12.47
C LEU A 46 -10.93 -11.00 -11.80
N THR A 47 -10.88 -11.12 -10.47
CA THR A 47 -11.78 -12.04 -9.75
C THR A 47 -13.24 -11.61 -9.88
N LEU A 48 -13.53 -10.31 -9.80
CA LEU A 48 -14.87 -9.78 -10.00
C LEU A 48 -15.38 -10.08 -11.42
N ALA A 49 -14.56 -9.87 -12.45
CA ALA A 49 -14.92 -10.16 -13.83
C ALA A 49 -15.20 -11.66 -14.05
N LEU A 50 -14.39 -12.53 -13.45
CA LEU A 50 -14.60 -13.99 -13.50
C LEU A 50 -15.91 -14.40 -12.81
N ILE A 51 -16.22 -13.84 -11.63
CA ILE A 51 -17.48 -14.09 -10.92
C ILE A 51 -18.66 -13.61 -11.75
N LEU A 52 -18.58 -12.41 -12.34
CA LEU A 52 -19.63 -11.89 -13.20
C LEU A 52 -19.82 -12.78 -14.44
N ALA A 53 -18.75 -13.15 -15.13
CA ALA A 53 -18.82 -14.07 -16.25
C ALA A 53 -19.46 -15.40 -15.85
N ALA A 54 -18.97 -16.03 -14.78
CA ALA A 54 -19.52 -17.27 -14.25
C ALA A 54 -21.01 -17.16 -13.90
N SER A 55 -21.44 -16.06 -13.29
CA SER A 55 -22.84 -15.82 -12.95
C SER A 55 -23.75 -15.66 -14.17
N ARG A 56 -23.23 -15.12 -15.28
CA ARG A 56 -23.97 -14.95 -16.54
C ARG A 56 -24.01 -16.23 -17.38
N LEU A 57 -22.93 -17.02 -17.34
CA LEU A 57 -22.81 -18.30 -18.05
C LEU A 57 -23.52 -19.44 -17.30
N ALA A 58 -23.56 -19.40 -15.97
CA ALA A 58 -24.21 -20.40 -15.12
C ALA A 58 -25.28 -19.77 -14.19
N PRO A 59 -26.35 -19.16 -14.74
CA PRO A 59 -27.45 -18.59 -13.94
C PRO A 59 -28.23 -19.65 -13.13
N GLY A 60 -27.97 -20.95 -13.35
CA GLY A 60 -28.67 -22.07 -12.71
C GLY A 60 -27.88 -22.85 -11.65
N SER A 61 -26.57 -22.65 -11.47
CA SER A 61 -25.78 -23.50 -10.55
C SER A 61 -25.80 -23.06 -9.08
N LEU A 62 -26.10 -21.77 -8.80
CA LEU A 62 -26.29 -21.26 -7.44
C LEU A 62 -27.69 -21.52 -6.85
N ARG A 63 -28.60 -22.17 -7.60
CA ARG A 63 -29.90 -22.66 -7.08
C ARG A 63 -29.84 -24.10 -6.58
N ALA A 64 -28.66 -24.72 -6.53
CA ALA A 64 -28.50 -26.06 -5.97
C ALA A 64 -28.42 -26.00 -4.44
N ARG A 65 -29.60 -26.07 -3.82
CA ARG A 65 -29.95 -26.24 -2.39
C ARG A 65 -30.27 -24.97 -1.61
#